data_AF-A0ABD3XXX2-F1
#
_entry.id   AF-A0ABD3XXX2-F1
#
_cell.length_a   1.000
_cell.length_b   1.000
_cell.length_c   1.000
_cell.angle_alpha   90.00
_cell.angle_beta   90.00
_cell.angle_gamma   90.00
#
_symmetry.space_group_name_H-M   'P 1'
#
loop_
_entity.id
_entity.type
_entity.pdbx_description
1 polymer ?
#
loop_
_entity_poly.entity_id
_entity_poly.type
_entity_poly.pdbx_seq_one_letter_code
_entity_poly.pdbx_strand_id
1 'polypeptide(L)'
;MKTEPPTNTFIEPLVEELKVAWNGFDLKSYKSPDVPVLVRLALLCVGCDIPASRKLCDFLGYSATMGCNKCMKAFIGGIGEKYYGGFNLSEWNLRNNSSHRKLVQKVMKAKTKGSREELERKYGIRYSVLLELHYFDPVRMTILDPMHNLFLGSAKHMLNIWNATKILRDEHLGMIQEKIELIQCPSDVGKLPQKFSSSFGSFTAYQWKNWTILFSVFALKDVLKLDDLECWRAFVLACKNLCTRTMKKSNVKLAQKLLLSFCERFEKLYGEDRVTPNMHMHAHLDQCINDFGPIYSFFLLVVQF
;
A
#
# COMPACT_ATOMS: atom_id res chain seq x y z
N MET A 1 -22.07 -6.96 -21.29
CA MET A 1 -21.14 -6.74 -20.17
C MET A 1 -19.76 -7.15 -20.66
N LYS A 2 -18.84 -6.22 -20.94
CA LYS A 2 -17.48 -6.57 -21.40
C LYS A 2 -16.78 -7.28 -20.25
N THR A 3 -16.53 -8.58 -20.39
CA THR A 3 -15.71 -9.34 -19.44
C THR A 3 -14.27 -8.89 -19.58
N GLU A 4 -13.66 -8.40 -18.49
CA GLU A 4 -12.23 -8.12 -18.47
C GLU A 4 -11.47 -9.37 -18.94
N PRO A 5 -10.48 -9.24 -19.85
CA PRO A 5 -9.66 -10.38 -20.23
C PRO A 5 -8.98 -10.95 -18.98
N PRO A 6 -8.82 -12.28 -18.86
CA PRO A 6 -8.14 -12.88 -17.73
C PRO A 6 -6.75 -12.25 -17.55
N THR A 7 -6.45 -11.72 -16.36
CA THR A 7 -5.19 -11.00 -16.08
C THR A 7 -3.96 -11.79 -16.51
N ASN A 8 -3.95 -13.11 -16.34
CA ASN A 8 -2.83 -13.94 -16.77
C ASN A 8 -2.61 -13.92 -18.29
N THR A 9 -3.66 -14.09 -19.09
CA THR A 9 -3.59 -14.06 -20.56
C THR A 9 -3.11 -12.70 -21.08
N PHE A 10 -3.44 -11.62 -20.37
CA PHE A 10 -2.99 -10.27 -20.74
C PHE A 10 -1.49 -10.05 -20.44
N ILE A 11 -0.97 -10.64 -19.37
CA ILE A 11 0.41 -10.42 -18.89
C ILE A 11 1.39 -11.46 -19.47
N GLU A 12 0.90 -12.60 -19.95
CA GLU A 12 1.70 -13.70 -20.50
C GLU A 12 2.71 -13.27 -21.57
N PRO A 13 2.37 -12.44 -22.60
CA PRO A 13 3.35 -11.99 -23.57
C PRO A 13 4.54 -11.24 -22.94
N LEU A 14 4.27 -10.37 -21.96
CA LEU A 14 5.31 -9.65 -21.23
C LEU A 14 6.20 -10.62 -20.42
N VAL A 15 5.62 -11.67 -19.83
CA VAL A 15 6.39 -12.67 -19.09
C VAL A 15 7.32 -13.46 -20.01
N GLU A 16 6.85 -13.85 -21.19
CA GLU A 16 7.68 -14.53 -22.20
C GLU A 16 8.85 -13.65 -22.66
N GLU A 17 8.60 -12.37 -22.94
CA GLU A 17 9.65 -11.41 -23.28
C GLU A 17 10.67 -11.25 -22.14
N LEU A 18 10.19 -11.16 -20.89
CA LEU A 18 11.06 -11.04 -19.71
C LEU A 18 11.89 -12.30 -19.44
N LYS A 19 11.39 -13.50 -19.74
CA LYS A 19 12.17 -14.74 -19.65
C LYS A 19 13.36 -14.73 -20.61
N VAL A 20 13.14 -14.28 -21.85
CA VAL A 20 14.21 -14.12 -22.84
C VAL A 20 15.18 -13.03 -22.37
N ALA A 21 14.64 -11.87 -22.00
CA ALA A 21 15.44 -10.71 -21.62
C ALA A 21 16.26 -10.92 -20.32
N TRP A 22 15.85 -11.81 -19.44
CA TRP A 22 16.61 -12.19 -18.25
C TRP A 22 17.93 -12.90 -18.61
N ASN A 23 17.90 -13.78 -19.61
CA ASN A 23 19.11 -14.45 -20.11
C ASN A 23 20.01 -13.45 -20.86
N GLY A 24 19.36 -12.50 -21.54
CA GLY A 24 19.97 -11.37 -22.21
C GLY A 24 19.77 -11.43 -23.72
N PHE A 25 19.85 -10.27 -24.36
CA PHE A 25 19.77 -10.12 -25.81
C PHE A 25 20.73 -9.03 -26.28
N ASP A 26 21.17 -9.15 -27.52
CA ASP A 26 22.07 -8.18 -28.13
C ASP A 26 21.28 -6.95 -28.62
N LEU A 27 21.69 -5.77 -28.17
CA LEU A 27 21.09 -4.50 -28.55
C LEU A 27 22.16 -3.56 -29.10
N LYS A 28 21.93 -3.02 -30.30
CA LYS A 28 22.72 -1.90 -30.81
C LYS A 28 22.24 -0.62 -30.15
N SER A 29 23.17 0.16 -29.59
CA SER A 29 22.84 1.45 -28.98
C SER A 29 23.39 2.59 -29.83
N TYR A 30 22.89 3.81 -29.62
CA TYR A 30 23.46 5.01 -30.25
C TYR A 30 24.97 5.15 -30.00
N LYS A 31 25.47 4.70 -28.84
CA LYS A 31 26.89 4.74 -28.47
C LYS A 31 27.72 3.58 -29.06
N SER A 32 27.05 2.55 -29.60
CA SER A 32 27.69 1.38 -30.19
C SER A 32 26.82 0.83 -31.33
N PRO A 33 26.77 1.52 -32.49
CA PRO A 33 25.91 1.15 -33.61
C PRO A 33 26.39 -0.11 -34.34
N ASP A 34 27.70 -0.36 -34.33
CA ASP A 34 28.33 -1.44 -35.08
C ASP A 34 28.57 -2.69 -34.23
N VAL A 35 28.77 -2.52 -32.92
CA VAL A 35 29.00 -3.62 -31.97
C VAL A 35 27.79 -3.74 -31.04
N PRO A 36 26.98 -4.80 -31.16
CA PRO A 36 25.89 -5.04 -30.24
C PRO A 36 26.41 -5.20 -28.81
N VAL A 37 25.65 -4.70 -27.83
CA VAL A 37 25.93 -4.91 -26.41
C VAL A 37 24.91 -5.88 -25.83
N LEU A 38 25.38 -6.82 -25.00
CA LEU A 38 24.51 -7.72 -24.27
C LEU A 38 23.74 -6.94 -23.19
N VAL A 39 22.42 -6.88 -23.32
CA VAL A 39 21.51 -6.24 -22.37
C VAL A 39 20.67 -7.30 -21.68
N ARG A 40 20.45 -7.12 -20.39
CA ARG A 40 19.50 -7.92 -19.60
C ARG A 40 18.42 -7.03 -19.02
N LEU A 41 17.18 -7.50 -19.07
CA LEU A 41 16.04 -6.83 -18.43
C LEU A 41 15.44 -7.74 -17.37
N ALA A 42 15.00 -7.13 -16.28
CA ALA A 42 14.33 -7.82 -15.19
C ALA A 42 13.18 -6.96 -14.67
N LEU A 43 12.07 -7.61 -14.34
CA LEU A 43 11.02 -6.99 -13.54
C LEU A 43 11.55 -6.74 -12.13
N LEU A 44 11.65 -5.47 -11.71
CA LEU A 44 12.16 -5.12 -10.38
C LEU A 44 11.10 -5.29 -9.28
N CYS A 45 9.90 -4.78 -9.51
CA CYS A 45 8.77 -4.89 -8.59
C CYS A 45 7.44 -4.61 -9.30
N VAL A 46 6.34 -5.01 -8.67
CA VAL A 46 4.98 -4.65 -9.05
C VAL A 46 4.45 -3.62 -8.07
N GLY A 47 4.31 -2.39 -8.55
CA GLY A 47 3.66 -1.29 -7.84
C GLY A 47 2.26 -1.04 -8.38
N CYS A 48 1.26 -1.19 -7.52
CA CYS A 48 -0.11 -0.76 -7.76
C CYS A 48 -0.88 -0.69 -6.43
N ASP A 49 -2.14 -0.26 -6.48
CA ASP A 49 -3.01 -0.32 -5.30
C ASP A 49 -3.25 -1.77 -4.82
N ILE A 50 -3.77 -1.94 -3.60
CA ILE A 50 -3.96 -3.26 -3.02
C ILE A 50 -4.84 -4.15 -3.92
N PRO A 51 -6.03 -3.72 -4.40
CA PRO A 51 -6.86 -4.57 -5.25
C PRO A 51 -6.17 -5.06 -6.53
N ALA A 52 -5.47 -4.18 -7.25
CA ALA A 52 -4.75 -4.56 -8.47
C ALA A 52 -3.58 -5.50 -8.16
N SER A 53 -2.83 -5.23 -7.08
CA SER A 53 -1.67 -6.05 -6.72
C SER A 53 -2.05 -7.48 -6.38
N ARG A 54 -3.23 -7.70 -5.76
CA ARG A 54 -3.72 -9.06 -5.51
C ARG A 54 -4.07 -9.81 -6.78
N LYS A 55 -4.72 -9.15 -7.74
CA LYS A 55 -5.06 -9.77 -9.03
C LYS A 55 -3.79 -10.15 -9.80
N LEU A 56 -2.78 -9.27 -9.82
CA LEU A 56 -1.58 -9.44 -10.62
C LEU A 56 -0.56 -10.39 -9.99
N CYS A 57 -0.38 -10.33 -8.67
CA CYS A 57 0.72 -11.00 -7.99
C CYS A 57 0.28 -12.19 -7.15
N ASP A 58 -0.66 -13.02 -7.61
CA ASP A 58 -0.98 -14.34 -7.01
C ASP A 58 -1.72 -14.38 -5.66
N PHE A 59 -2.28 -13.28 -5.18
CA PHE A 59 -3.01 -13.25 -3.90
C PHE A 59 -4.53 -13.17 -4.06
N LEU A 60 -5.28 -13.60 -3.05
CA LEU A 60 -6.70 -13.26 -2.95
C LEU A 60 -6.89 -11.80 -2.50
N GLY A 61 -8.06 -11.24 -2.81
CA GLY A 61 -8.40 -9.86 -2.48
C GLY A 61 -8.52 -9.59 -0.98
N TYR A 62 -8.70 -8.32 -0.61
CA TYR A 62 -8.76 -7.87 0.78
C TYR A 62 -9.92 -8.45 1.60
N SER A 63 -10.96 -9.00 0.96
CA SER A 63 -12.08 -9.68 1.64
C SER A 63 -11.77 -11.14 1.99
N ALA A 64 -10.61 -11.67 1.61
CA ALA A 64 -10.19 -13.02 1.95
C ALA A 64 -9.72 -13.10 3.41
N THR A 65 -9.93 -14.26 4.04
CA THR A 65 -9.40 -14.56 5.38
C THR A 65 -7.88 -14.40 5.44
N MET A 66 -7.18 -14.68 4.33
CA MET A 66 -5.72 -14.57 4.22
C MET A 66 -5.35 -13.44 3.26
N GLY A 67 -5.82 -12.22 3.55
CA GLY A 67 -5.72 -11.07 2.65
C GLY A 67 -4.36 -10.35 2.61
N CYS A 68 -3.37 -10.76 3.40
CA CYS A 68 -2.02 -10.17 3.40
C CYS A 68 -1.05 -10.96 2.51
N ASN A 69 -0.24 -10.24 1.73
CA ASN A 69 0.81 -10.81 0.87
C ASN A 69 2.17 -10.93 1.58
N LYS A 70 2.31 -10.32 2.76
CA LYS A 70 3.55 -10.30 3.55
C LYS A 70 3.51 -11.29 4.72
N CYS A 71 2.34 -11.52 5.31
CA CYS A 71 2.15 -12.46 6.41
C CYS A 71 0.99 -13.44 6.19
N MET A 72 0.93 -14.43 7.07
CA MET A 72 -0.07 -15.49 7.13
C MET A 72 -1.12 -15.22 8.24
N LYS A 73 -1.28 -13.98 8.69
CA LYS A 73 -2.34 -13.64 9.65
C LYS A 73 -3.71 -13.89 9.00
N ALA A 74 -4.56 -14.61 9.72
CA ALA A 74 -5.96 -14.76 9.37
C ALA A 74 -6.74 -13.54 9.88
N PHE A 75 -7.60 -13.00 9.02
CA PHE A 75 -8.51 -11.91 9.31
C PHE A 75 -9.91 -12.49 9.37
N ILE A 76 -10.52 -12.41 10.54
CA ILE A 76 -11.88 -12.87 10.78
C ILE A 76 -12.79 -11.63 10.78
N GLY A 77 -13.99 -11.77 10.25
CA GLY A 77 -14.94 -10.68 10.09
C GLY A 77 -16.18 -11.15 9.35
N GLY A 78 -17.15 -10.25 9.21
CA GLY A 78 -18.43 -10.51 8.54
C GLY A 78 -18.31 -10.93 7.06
N ILE A 79 -19.46 -11.12 6.42
CA ILE A 79 -19.52 -11.40 4.98
C ILE A 79 -19.12 -10.14 4.23
N GLY A 80 -18.02 -10.20 3.46
CA GLY A 80 -17.51 -9.07 2.68
C GLY A 80 -16.60 -8.10 3.44
N GLU A 81 -16.56 -8.19 4.77
CA GLU A 81 -15.74 -7.34 5.64
C GLU A 81 -14.77 -8.18 6.47
N LYS A 82 -13.53 -7.71 6.61
CA LYS A 82 -12.49 -8.40 7.37
C LYS A 82 -11.82 -7.41 8.31
N TYR A 83 -11.59 -7.83 9.55
CA TYR A 83 -10.98 -7.00 10.57
C TYR A 83 -9.47 -7.20 10.55
N TYR A 84 -8.75 -6.12 10.24
CA TYR A 84 -7.32 -6.14 9.98
C TYR A 84 -6.46 -5.76 11.20
N GLY A 85 -7.07 -5.65 12.38
CA GLY A 85 -6.39 -5.34 13.65
C GLY A 85 -5.59 -6.50 14.24
N GLY A 86 -5.25 -6.39 15.51
CA GLY A 86 -4.41 -7.33 16.24
C GLY A 86 -2.92 -7.18 15.88
N PHE A 87 -2.32 -6.06 16.28
CA PHE A 87 -0.94 -5.67 15.97
C PHE A 87 0.14 -6.34 16.85
N ASN A 88 -0.06 -7.59 17.27
CA ASN A 88 1.00 -8.38 17.90
C ASN A 88 1.89 -9.04 16.84
N LEU A 89 2.87 -8.31 16.33
CA LEU A 89 3.77 -8.77 15.26
C LEU A 89 4.54 -10.05 15.60
N SER A 90 4.73 -10.38 16.88
CA SER A 90 5.43 -11.59 17.30
C SER A 90 4.66 -12.88 16.98
N GLU A 91 3.34 -12.78 16.86
CA GLU A 91 2.45 -13.90 16.50
C GLU A 91 2.29 -14.05 14.98
N TRP A 92 2.82 -13.11 14.20
CA TRP A 92 2.61 -13.07 12.76
C TRP A 92 3.65 -13.93 12.04
N ASN A 93 3.18 -15.05 11.49
CA ASN A 93 4.00 -15.86 10.59
C ASN A 93 4.19 -15.14 9.25
N LEU A 94 5.42 -14.77 8.90
CA LEU A 94 5.73 -14.15 7.61
C LEU A 94 5.64 -15.16 6.46
N ARG A 95 5.24 -14.67 5.29
CA ARG A 95 5.30 -15.46 4.05
C ARG A 95 6.75 -15.54 3.56
N ASN A 96 7.07 -16.62 2.86
CA ASN A 96 8.37 -16.85 2.24
C ASN A 96 8.15 -17.35 0.81
N ASN A 97 8.95 -16.88 -0.15
CA ASN A 97 8.82 -17.20 -1.57
C ASN A 97 8.83 -18.72 -1.85
N SER A 98 9.77 -19.45 -1.24
CA SER A 98 9.90 -20.88 -1.49
C SER A 98 8.68 -21.68 -1.03
N SER A 99 8.18 -21.42 0.19
CA SER A 99 6.96 -22.08 0.68
C SER A 99 5.72 -21.61 -0.07
N HIS A 100 5.65 -20.32 -0.42
CA HIS A 100 4.57 -19.75 -1.22
C HIS A 100 4.44 -20.47 -2.57
N ARG A 101 5.54 -20.59 -3.34
CA ARG A 101 5.55 -21.26 -4.65
C ARG A 101 5.10 -22.72 -4.56
N LYS A 102 5.51 -23.45 -3.50
CA LYS A 102 5.03 -24.83 -3.25
C LYS A 102 3.51 -24.89 -3.03
N LEU A 103 2.95 -23.92 -2.30
CA LEU A 103 1.50 -23.82 -2.09
C LEU A 103 0.77 -23.51 -3.39
N VAL A 104 1.27 -22.57 -4.22
CA VAL A 104 0.67 -22.27 -5.53
C VAL A 104 0.72 -23.49 -6.45
N GLN A 105 1.84 -24.22 -6.49
CA GLN A 105 1.92 -25.48 -7.25
C GLN A 105 0.90 -26.52 -6.76
N LYS A 106 0.64 -26.59 -5.46
CA LYS A 106 -0.40 -27.47 -4.89
C LYS A 106 -1.79 -27.05 -5.35
N VAL A 107 -2.07 -25.74 -5.39
CA VAL A 107 -3.32 -25.18 -5.94
C VAL A 107 -3.49 -25.55 -7.41
N MET A 108 -2.43 -25.37 -8.23
CA MET A 108 -2.47 -25.70 -9.67
C MET A 108 -2.68 -27.18 -9.96
N LYS A 109 -2.15 -28.07 -9.10
CA LYS A 109 -2.29 -29.52 -9.22
C LYS A 109 -3.62 -30.07 -8.68
N ALA A 110 -4.50 -29.22 -8.15
CA ALA A 110 -5.80 -29.65 -7.67
C ALA A 110 -6.66 -30.22 -8.82
N LYS A 111 -7.21 -31.43 -8.62
CA LYS A 111 -7.94 -32.16 -9.68
C LYS A 111 -9.32 -31.58 -10.00
N THR A 112 -9.94 -30.90 -9.03
CA THR A 112 -11.29 -30.37 -9.14
C THR A 112 -11.31 -28.88 -8.85
N LYS A 113 -12.26 -28.18 -9.47
CA LYS A 113 -12.49 -26.75 -9.22
C LYS A 113 -12.75 -26.48 -7.73
N GLY A 114 -13.58 -27.30 -7.07
CA GLY A 114 -13.88 -27.14 -5.65
C GLY A 114 -12.66 -27.32 -4.74
N SER A 115 -11.80 -28.32 -5.00
CA SER A 115 -10.57 -28.52 -4.24
C SER A 115 -9.58 -27.37 -4.44
N ARG A 116 -9.51 -26.84 -5.66
CA ARG A 116 -8.70 -25.65 -5.95
C ARG A 116 -9.18 -24.43 -5.15
N GLU A 117 -10.47 -24.11 -5.22
CA GLU A 117 -11.07 -22.97 -4.51
C GLU A 117 -10.92 -23.08 -2.99
N GLU A 118 -10.99 -24.29 -2.45
CA GLU A 118 -10.72 -24.55 -1.03
C GLU A 118 -9.28 -24.22 -0.64
N LEU A 119 -8.30 -24.67 -1.44
CA LEU A 119 -6.88 -24.38 -1.21
C LEU A 119 -6.57 -22.89 -1.39
N GLU A 120 -7.12 -22.25 -2.42
CA GLU A 120 -6.99 -20.81 -2.66
C GLU A 120 -7.51 -20.02 -1.45
N ARG A 121 -8.71 -20.34 -0.95
CA ARG A 121 -9.31 -19.73 0.24
C ARG A 121 -8.49 -19.97 1.50
N LYS A 122 -7.97 -21.20 1.68
CA LYS A 122 -7.18 -21.59 2.86
C LYS A 122 -5.88 -20.80 2.97
N TYR A 123 -5.19 -20.56 1.87
CA TYR A 123 -3.86 -19.91 1.87
C TYR A 123 -3.88 -18.45 1.42
N GLY A 124 -5.00 -17.96 0.88
CA GLY A 124 -5.12 -16.60 0.36
C GLY A 124 -4.34 -16.37 -0.92
N ILE A 125 -4.18 -17.40 -1.74
CA ILE A 125 -3.35 -17.38 -2.96
C ILE A 125 -4.16 -17.84 -4.17
N ARG A 126 -3.66 -17.55 -5.35
CA ARG A 126 -4.13 -18.00 -6.67
C ARG A 126 -2.93 -18.17 -7.58
N TYR A 127 -3.14 -18.55 -8.83
CA TYR A 127 -2.07 -18.59 -9.83
C TYR A 127 -1.85 -17.22 -10.49
N SER A 128 -0.59 -16.81 -10.62
CA SER A 128 -0.16 -15.72 -11.51
C SER A 128 0.93 -16.21 -12.46
N VAL A 129 0.83 -15.82 -13.74
CA VAL A 129 1.85 -16.06 -14.77
C VAL A 129 3.21 -15.43 -14.41
N LEU A 130 3.23 -14.38 -13.57
CA LEU A 130 4.47 -13.77 -13.09
C LEU A 130 5.36 -14.76 -12.31
N LEU A 131 4.77 -15.81 -11.73
CA LEU A 131 5.54 -16.86 -11.05
C LEU A 131 6.41 -17.69 -12.00
N GLU A 132 6.17 -17.65 -13.30
CA GLU A 132 7.02 -18.31 -14.28
C GLU A 132 8.39 -17.63 -14.42
N LEU A 133 8.51 -16.36 -13.99
CA LEU A 133 9.80 -15.71 -13.78
C LEU A 133 10.44 -16.29 -12.52
N HIS A 134 11.50 -17.09 -12.67
CA HIS A 134 12.13 -17.79 -11.54
C HIS A 134 12.72 -16.85 -10.48
N TYR A 135 13.13 -15.63 -10.90
CA TYR A 135 13.66 -14.61 -10.00
C TYR A 135 12.56 -13.80 -9.29
N PHE A 136 11.29 -13.90 -9.72
CA PHE A 136 10.21 -13.12 -9.15
C PHE A 136 9.84 -13.64 -7.75
N ASP A 137 9.79 -12.77 -6.77
CA ASP A 137 9.34 -13.06 -5.40
C ASP A 137 8.01 -12.33 -5.16
N PRO A 138 6.85 -13.02 -5.22
CA PRO A 138 5.55 -12.36 -5.06
C PRO A 138 5.38 -11.76 -3.65
N VAL A 139 6.08 -12.28 -2.64
CA VAL A 139 6.01 -11.75 -1.27
C VAL A 139 6.77 -10.43 -1.20
N ARG A 140 7.99 -10.37 -1.72
CA ARG A 140 8.85 -9.17 -1.62
C ARG A 140 8.57 -8.14 -2.72
N MET A 141 8.52 -8.59 -3.97
CA MET A 141 8.42 -7.75 -5.17
C MET A 141 7.00 -7.23 -5.43
N THR A 142 5.99 -7.67 -4.69
CA THR A 142 4.71 -6.96 -4.57
C THR A 142 4.85 -5.87 -3.52
N ILE A 143 5.15 -4.66 -3.97
CA ILE A 143 5.43 -3.52 -3.09
C ILE A 143 4.14 -2.86 -2.61
N LEU A 144 4.27 -2.10 -1.53
CA LEU A 144 3.19 -1.25 -1.02
C LEU A 144 3.36 0.14 -1.58
N ASP A 145 2.40 0.59 -2.39
CA ASP A 145 2.39 1.97 -2.83
C ASP A 145 2.04 2.89 -1.65
N PRO A 146 3.00 3.69 -1.14
CA PRO A 146 2.78 4.54 0.02
C PRO A 146 1.72 5.61 -0.24
N MET A 147 1.51 5.99 -1.51
CA MET A 147 0.49 6.96 -1.89
C MET A 147 -0.92 6.45 -1.64
N HIS A 148 -1.23 5.26 -2.16
CA HIS A 148 -2.51 4.60 -1.97
C HIS A 148 -2.67 4.02 -0.56
N ASN A 149 -1.56 3.63 0.08
CA ASN A 149 -1.59 3.02 1.39
C ASN A 149 -1.69 4.05 2.53
N LEU A 150 -0.77 5.00 2.61
CA LEU A 150 -0.73 5.98 3.70
C LEU A 150 -1.75 7.10 3.49
N PHE A 151 -1.75 7.73 2.30
CA PHE A 151 -2.47 8.99 2.10
C PHE A 151 -3.91 8.77 1.62
N LEU A 152 -4.10 8.20 0.43
CA LEU A 152 -5.46 7.90 -0.07
C LEU A 152 -6.16 6.80 0.74
N GLY A 153 -5.38 5.94 1.38
CA GLY A 153 -5.87 4.87 2.25
C GLY A 153 -6.14 5.39 3.67
N SER A 154 -5.10 5.43 4.50
CA SER A 154 -5.24 5.69 5.93
C SER A 154 -5.62 7.12 6.28
N ALA A 155 -5.03 8.14 5.65
CA ALA A 155 -5.36 9.54 5.96
C ALA A 155 -6.80 9.90 5.57
N LYS A 156 -7.24 9.45 4.39
CA LYS A 156 -8.64 9.61 3.97
C LYS A 156 -9.60 8.86 4.88
N HIS A 157 -9.25 7.64 5.28
CA HIS A 157 -10.05 6.84 6.21
C HIS A 157 -10.23 7.52 7.58
N MET A 158 -9.18 8.15 8.11
CA MET A 158 -9.26 8.89 9.38
C MET A 158 -10.29 10.03 9.32
N LEU A 159 -10.23 10.88 8.29
CA LEU A 159 -11.22 11.97 8.13
C LEU A 159 -12.64 11.41 7.98
N ASN A 160 -12.82 10.33 7.21
CA ASN A 160 -14.12 9.69 7.05
C ASN A 160 -14.67 9.17 8.38
N ILE A 161 -13.84 8.54 9.21
CA ILE A 161 -14.24 8.07 10.54
C ILE A 161 -14.66 9.24 11.41
N TRP A 162 -13.84 10.29 11.51
CA TRP A 162 -14.17 11.42 12.37
C TRP A 162 -15.45 12.12 11.94
N ASN A 163 -15.73 12.19 10.63
CA ASN A 163 -16.98 12.74 10.12
C ASN A 163 -18.18 11.81 10.39
N ALA A 164 -18.05 10.51 10.13
CA ALA A 164 -19.11 9.52 10.33
C ALA A 164 -19.50 9.37 11.81
N THR A 165 -18.51 9.45 12.71
CA THR A 165 -18.69 9.37 14.18
C THR A 165 -19.00 10.71 14.83
N LYS A 166 -19.16 11.79 14.06
CA LYS A 166 -19.45 13.15 14.53
C LYS A 166 -18.42 13.72 15.51
N ILE A 167 -17.18 13.20 15.47
CA ILE A 167 -16.01 13.83 16.08
C ILE A 167 -15.72 15.15 15.36
N LEU A 168 -15.75 15.14 14.03
CA LEU A 168 -15.80 16.34 13.21
C LEU A 168 -17.26 16.63 12.81
N ARG A 169 -17.70 17.86 13.08
CA ARG A 169 -18.99 18.43 12.68
C ARG A 169 -18.74 19.62 11.75
N ASP A 170 -19.78 20.16 11.12
CA ASP A 170 -19.64 21.26 10.16
C ASP A 170 -18.92 22.49 10.76
N GLU A 171 -19.19 22.82 12.03
CA GLU A 171 -18.47 23.86 12.77
C GLU A 171 -16.96 23.60 12.87
N HIS A 172 -16.56 22.36 13.15
CA HIS A 172 -15.16 21.95 13.22
C HIS A 172 -14.48 22.04 11.85
N LEU A 173 -15.21 21.69 10.78
CA LEU A 173 -14.70 21.80 9.41
C LEU A 173 -14.48 23.27 9.01
N GLY A 174 -15.34 24.18 9.47
CA GLY A 174 -15.14 25.63 9.34
C GLY A 174 -13.87 26.12 10.05
N MET A 175 -13.67 25.72 11.30
CA MET A 175 -12.46 26.05 12.07
C MET A 175 -11.17 25.51 11.41
N ILE A 176 -11.22 24.28 10.88
CA ILE A 176 -10.11 23.69 10.13
C ILE A 176 -9.81 24.52 8.88
N GLN A 177 -10.84 24.94 8.13
CA GLN A 177 -10.68 25.76 6.93
C GLN A 177 -10.00 27.10 7.26
N GLU A 178 -10.50 27.81 8.27
CA GLU A 178 -9.92 29.08 8.72
C GLU A 178 -8.43 28.92 9.10
N LYS A 179 -8.10 27.87 9.85
CA LYS A 179 -6.70 27.57 10.21
C LYS A 179 -5.82 27.30 8.99
N ILE A 180 -6.32 26.55 8.00
CA ILE A 180 -5.56 26.27 6.77
C ILE A 180 -5.31 27.57 5.99
N GLU A 181 -6.27 28.48 5.92
CA GLU A 181 -6.16 29.76 5.20
C GLU A 181 -5.14 30.72 5.82
N LEU A 182 -4.88 30.61 7.12
CA LEU A 182 -3.80 31.35 7.79
C LEU A 182 -2.40 30.91 7.34
N ILE A 183 -2.26 29.72 6.74
CA ILE A 183 -0.95 29.18 6.35
C ILE A 183 -0.56 29.72 4.98
N GLN A 184 0.45 30.57 4.95
CA GLN A 184 1.13 30.95 3.71
C GLN A 184 2.05 29.83 3.25
N CYS A 185 1.70 29.20 2.12
CA CYS A 185 2.47 28.12 1.53
C CYS A 185 3.40 28.63 0.42
N PRO A 186 4.66 28.18 0.37
CA PRO A 186 5.51 28.35 -0.79
C PRO A 186 4.83 27.77 -2.05
N SER A 187 5.16 28.33 -3.22
CA SER A 187 4.63 27.89 -4.53
C SER A 187 4.74 26.38 -4.73
N ASP A 188 5.85 25.80 -4.27
CA ASP A 188 6.25 24.42 -4.55
C ASP A 188 5.51 23.37 -3.71
N VAL A 189 4.80 23.82 -2.66
CA VAL A 189 4.00 22.95 -1.80
C VAL A 189 2.62 22.72 -2.41
N GLY A 190 2.10 23.65 -3.23
CA GLY A 190 0.73 23.59 -3.75
C GLY A 190 -0.33 23.86 -2.67
N LYS A 191 -1.41 24.55 -3.04
CA LYS A 191 -2.49 24.92 -2.11
C LYS A 191 -3.44 23.75 -1.86
N LEU A 192 -3.86 23.56 -0.61
CA LEU A 192 -5.05 22.75 -0.32
C LEU A 192 -6.30 23.48 -0.87
N PRO A 193 -7.37 22.74 -1.25
CA PRO A 193 -8.61 23.36 -1.73
C PRO A 193 -9.21 24.34 -0.71
N GLN A 194 -9.74 25.46 -1.21
CA GLN A 194 -10.36 26.52 -0.40
C GLN A 194 -11.70 26.13 0.27
N LYS A 195 -12.14 24.88 0.13
CA LYS A 195 -13.38 24.38 0.75
C LYS A 195 -13.18 22.98 1.29
N PHE A 196 -12.54 22.87 2.45
CA PHE A 196 -12.25 21.61 3.11
C PHE A 196 -13.53 20.79 3.33
N SER A 197 -14.58 21.41 3.88
CA SER A 197 -15.86 20.76 4.22
C SER A 197 -16.55 20.07 3.04
N SER A 198 -16.50 20.65 1.84
CA SER A 198 -17.17 20.10 0.64
C SER A 198 -16.25 19.34 -0.31
N SER A 199 -14.92 19.32 -0.06
CA SER A 199 -13.95 18.91 -1.09
C SER A 199 -12.90 17.89 -0.63
N PHE A 200 -12.80 17.53 0.66
CA PHE A 200 -11.79 16.52 1.05
C PHE A 200 -11.99 15.17 0.36
N GLY A 201 -13.23 14.83 -0.04
CA GLY A 201 -13.53 13.64 -0.82
C GLY A 201 -12.83 13.59 -2.20
N SER A 202 -12.53 14.75 -2.79
CA SER A 202 -11.93 14.92 -4.13
C SER A 202 -10.45 15.31 -4.10
N PHE A 203 -9.80 15.29 -2.93
CA PHE A 203 -8.37 15.59 -2.83
C PHE A 203 -7.55 14.65 -3.71
N THR A 204 -6.64 15.23 -4.48
CA THR A 204 -5.62 14.48 -5.20
C THR A 204 -4.68 13.80 -4.21
N ALA A 205 -3.95 12.80 -4.67
CA ALA A 205 -3.00 12.09 -3.82
C ALA A 205 -1.93 13.02 -3.20
N TYR A 206 -1.47 14.01 -3.98
CA TYR A 206 -0.52 15.01 -3.50
C TYR A 206 -1.14 15.94 -2.44
N GLN A 207 -2.41 16.33 -2.62
CA GLN A 207 -3.15 17.09 -1.59
C GLN A 207 -3.32 16.29 -0.30
N TRP A 208 -3.60 14.98 -0.37
CA TRP A 208 -3.66 14.11 0.82
C TRP A 208 -2.33 14.02 1.54
N LYS A 209 -1.23 13.89 0.80
CA LYS A 209 0.12 13.92 1.38
C LYS A 209 0.37 15.24 2.12
N ASN A 210 0.08 16.35 1.47
CA ASN A 210 0.27 17.68 2.05
C ASN A 210 -0.61 17.88 3.29
N TRP A 211 -1.91 17.58 3.19
CA TRP A 211 -2.83 17.58 4.33
C TRP A 211 -2.23 16.82 5.50
N THR A 212 -1.81 15.57 5.27
CA THR A 212 -1.27 14.70 6.31
C THR A 212 -0.02 15.31 6.94
N ILE A 213 0.97 15.69 6.12
CA ILE A 213 2.31 16.04 6.61
C ILE A 213 2.41 17.48 7.12
N LEU A 214 1.76 18.43 6.44
CA LEU A 214 2.02 19.86 6.63
C LEU A 214 0.91 20.53 7.44
N PHE A 215 -0.36 20.22 7.14
CA PHE A 215 -1.49 21.00 7.65
C PHE A 215 -2.20 20.36 8.83
N SER A 216 -2.40 19.04 8.79
CA SER A 216 -3.41 18.35 9.61
C SER A 216 -3.19 18.53 11.11
N VAL A 217 -1.97 18.35 11.63
CA VAL A 217 -1.71 18.49 13.08
C VAL A 217 -2.01 19.90 13.58
N PHE A 218 -1.66 20.93 12.79
CA PHE A 218 -1.98 22.31 13.13
C PHE A 218 -3.47 22.59 13.05
N ALA A 219 -4.11 22.19 11.95
CA ALA A 219 -5.52 22.46 11.69
C ALA A 219 -6.45 21.69 12.65
N LEU A 220 -6.06 20.49 13.09
CA LEU A 220 -6.83 19.64 14.02
C LEU A 220 -6.55 19.94 15.49
N LYS A 221 -5.50 20.74 15.80
CA LYS A 221 -5.22 21.18 17.17
C LYS A 221 -6.41 21.98 17.69
N ASP A 222 -6.80 21.77 18.93
CA ASP A 222 -7.95 22.43 19.59
C ASP A 222 -9.31 22.14 18.92
N VAL A 223 -9.36 21.22 17.95
CA VAL A 223 -10.57 20.73 17.28
C VAL A 223 -10.84 19.28 17.68
N LEU A 224 -9.80 18.43 17.65
CA LEU A 224 -9.88 17.05 18.14
C LEU A 224 -9.59 16.97 19.64
N LYS A 225 -10.15 15.94 20.29
CA LYS A 225 -9.72 15.57 21.66
C LYS A 225 -8.26 15.13 21.64
N LEU A 226 -7.60 15.25 22.79
CA LEU A 226 -6.17 14.98 22.92
C LEU A 226 -5.80 13.57 22.44
N ASP A 227 -6.54 12.54 22.83
CA ASP A 227 -6.24 11.15 22.45
C ASP A 227 -6.36 10.91 20.94
N ASP A 228 -7.38 11.48 20.29
CA ASP A 228 -7.56 11.42 18.83
C ASP A 228 -6.41 12.14 18.11
N LEU A 229 -6.03 13.33 18.60
CA LEU A 229 -4.94 14.12 18.04
C LEU A 229 -3.59 13.40 18.22
N GLU A 230 -3.34 12.79 19.36
CA GLU A 230 -2.11 12.04 19.65
C GLU A 230 -1.98 10.77 18.82
N CYS A 231 -3.10 10.06 18.61
CA CYS A 231 -3.18 8.96 17.67
C CYS A 231 -2.77 9.42 16.26
N TRP A 232 -3.41 10.48 15.76
CA TRP A 232 -3.10 11.05 14.45
C TRP A 232 -1.66 11.58 14.34
N ARG A 233 -1.15 12.22 15.40
CA ARG A 233 0.21 12.76 15.45
C ARG A 233 1.26 11.68 15.26
N ALA A 234 1.06 10.49 15.83
CA ALA A 234 1.95 9.36 15.60
C ALA A 234 2.03 9.00 14.11
N PHE A 235 0.89 8.93 13.42
CA PHE A 235 0.83 8.69 11.98
C PHE A 235 1.53 9.78 11.16
N VAL A 236 1.29 11.06 11.49
CA VAL A 236 1.92 12.19 10.79
C VAL A 236 3.43 12.19 10.97
N LEU A 237 3.93 11.93 12.18
CA LEU A 237 5.36 11.83 12.45
C LEU A 237 5.99 10.66 11.71
N ALA A 238 5.30 9.52 11.59
CA ALA A 238 5.77 8.42 10.77
C ALA A 238 5.90 8.83 9.29
N CYS A 239 4.83 9.42 8.73
CA CYS A 239 4.81 9.89 7.34
C CYS A 239 5.92 10.91 7.05
N LYS A 240 6.19 11.84 7.98
CA LYS A 240 7.30 12.80 7.89
C LYS A 240 8.66 12.12 7.78
N ASN A 241 8.91 11.09 8.59
CA ASN A 241 10.17 10.35 8.55
C ASN A 241 10.33 9.53 7.28
N LEU A 242 9.22 8.99 6.75
CA LEU A 242 9.21 8.20 5.52
C LEU A 242 9.33 9.05 4.25
N CYS A 243 8.71 10.24 4.23
CA CYS A 243 8.64 11.11 3.05
C CYS A 243 9.90 11.97 2.84
N THR A 244 11.08 11.37 2.99
CA THR A 244 12.37 12.03 2.75
C THR A 244 13.08 11.41 1.55
N ARG A 245 13.81 12.22 0.77
CA ARG A 245 14.53 11.75 -0.44
C ARG A 245 15.68 10.79 -0.08
N THR A 246 16.26 10.97 1.09
CA THR A 246 17.34 10.16 1.62
C THR A 246 16.98 9.71 3.02
N MET A 247 17.06 8.40 3.29
CA MET A 247 16.66 7.84 4.58
C MET A 247 17.79 7.12 5.29
N LYS A 248 17.95 7.43 6.57
CA LYS A 248 18.77 6.62 7.49
C LYS A 248 17.95 5.42 7.98
N LYS A 249 18.58 4.27 8.19
CA LYS A 249 17.93 3.08 8.77
C LYS A 249 17.26 3.37 10.13
N SER A 250 17.81 4.30 10.91
CA SER A 250 17.20 4.78 12.16
C SER A 250 15.82 5.42 11.94
N ASN A 251 15.65 6.19 10.87
CA ASN A 251 14.39 6.87 10.55
C ASN A 251 13.33 5.84 10.13
N VAL A 252 13.73 4.79 9.39
CA VAL A 252 12.84 3.67 9.02
C VAL A 252 12.33 2.97 10.27
N LYS A 253 13.23 2.65 11.23
CA LYS A 253 12.85 2.02 12.51
C LYS A 253 11.92 2.92 13.34
N LEU A 254 12.19 4.22 13.39
CA LEU A 254 11.34 5.17 14.11
C LEU A 254 9.96 5.27 13.46
N ALA A 255 9.90 5.41 12.14
CA ALA A 255 8.65 5.45 11.40
C ALA A 255 7.82 4.18 11.61
N GLN A 256 8.46 3.02 11.57
CA GLN A 256 7.80 1.74 11.84
C GLN A 256 7.17 1.71 13.25
N LYS A 257 7.92 2.11 14.28
CA LYS A 257 7.39 2.20 15.65
C LYS A 257 6.20 3.15 15.76
N LEU A 258 6.27 4.30 15.07
CA LEU A 258 5.19 5.28 15.06
C LEU A 258 3.95 4.79 14.32
N LEU A 259 4.11 4.08 13.19
CA LEU A 259 3.01 3.45 12.45
C LEU A 259 2.31 2.37 13.29
N LEU A 260 3.07 1.52 13.97
CA LEU A 260 2.50 0.51 14.87
C LEU A 260 1.77 1.15 16.04
N SER A 261 2.37 2.16 16.68
CA SER A 261 1.70 2.89 17.76
C SER A 261 0.42 3.59 17.29
N PHE A 262 0.41 4.15 16.08
CA PHE A 262 -0.80 4.67 15.46
C PHE A 262 -1.86 3.58 15.31
N CYS A 263 -1.51 2.44 14.72
CA CYS A 263 -2.45 1.35 14.48
C CYS A 263 -3.04 0.77 15.79
N GLU A 264 -2.22 0.56 16.82
CA GLU A 264 -2.66 0.09 18.14
C GLU A 264 -3.59 1.11 18.83
N ARG A 265 -3.23 2.41 18.78
CA ARG A 265 -4.07 3.49 19.33
C ARG A 265 -5.38 3.62 18.57
N PHE A 266 -5.32 3.51 17.24
CA PHE A 266 -6.49 3.55 16.37
C PHE A 266 -7.45 2.41 16.71
N GLU A 267 -6.96 1.18 16.81
CA GLU A 267 -7.76 0.01 17.17
C GLU A 267 -8.43 0.19 18.54
N LYS A 268 -7.69 0.71 19.53
CA LYS A 268 -8.22 0.99 20.86
C LYS A 268 -9.31 2.08 20.87
N LEU A 269 -9.13 3.14 20.08
CA LEU A 269 -10.04 4.30 20.06
C LEU A 269 -11.29 4.05 19.21
N TYR A 270 -11.12 3.38 18.07
CA TYR A 270 -12.16 3.28 17.04
C TYR A 270 -12.63 1.85 16.76
N GLY A 271 -12.06 0.85 17.42
CA GLY A 271 -12.44 -0.55 17.27
C GLY A 271 -11.67 -1.29 16.17
N GLU A 272 -11.53 -2.60 16.36
CA GLU A 272 -10.85 -3.51 15.42
C GLU A 272 -11.58 -3.58 14.08
N ASP A 273 -12.90 -3.44 14.09
CA ASP A 273 -13.76 -3.49 12.91
C ASP A 273 -13.46 -2.38 11.90
N ARG A 274 -12.87 -1.28 12.36
CA ARG A 274 -12.49 -0.13 11.52
C ARG A 274 -11.06 -0.17 11.02
N VAL A 275 -10.26 -1.16 11.44
CA VAL A 275 -8.89 -1.32 10.96
C VAL A 275 -8.92 -1.83 9.53
N THR A 276 -8.30 -1.08 8.63
CA THR A 276 -8.30 -1.37 7.19
C THR A 276 -7.12 -2.26 6.78
N PRO A 277 -7.19 -2.92 5.60
CA PRO A 277 -6.03 -3.57 5.01
C PRO A 277 -4.82 -2.63 4.89
N ASN A 278 -5.06 -1.36 4.55
CA ASN A 278 -3.99 -0.37 4.44
C ASN A 278 -3.24 -0.18 5.77
N MET A 279 -3.98 -0.08 6.87
CA MET A 279 -3.41 0.06 8.22
C MET A 279 -2.63 -1.19 8.64
N HIS A 280 -3.11 -2.39 8.30
CA HIS A 280 -2.34 -3.61 8.52
C HIS A 280 -1.03 -3.60 7.72
N MET A 281 -1.08 -3.18 6.45
CA MET A 281 0.11 -3.13 5.61
C MET A 281 1.17 -2.12 6.10
N HIS A 282 0.81 -1.14 6.95
CA HIS A 282 1.79 -0.27 7.61
C HIS A 282 2.85 -1.06 8.37
N ALA A 283 2.46 -2.19 8.99
CA ALA A 283 3.35 -3.06 9.75
C ALA A 283 4.40 -3.78 8.87
N HIS A 284 4.27 -3.71 7.54
CA HIS A 284 5.17 -4.33 6.57
C HIS A 284 5.86 -3.32 5.65
N LEU A 285 5.66 -2.01 5.86
CA LEU A 285 6.18 -0.98 4.97
C LEU A 285 7.71 -0.87 5.06
N ASP A 286 8.27 -1.09 6.23
CA ASP A 286 9.72 -1.14 6.46
C ASP A 286 10.42 -2.21 5.60
N GLN A 287 9.78 -3.36 5.37
CA GLN A 287 10.31 -4.42 4.50
C GLN A 287 10.46 -3.91 3.06
N CYS A 288 9.46 -3.21 2.53
CA CYS A 288 9.51 -2.63 1.19
C CYS A 288 10.61 -1.56 1.08
N ILE A 289 10.78 -0.75 2.12
CA ILE A 289 11.80 0.29 2.16
C ILE A 289 13.22 -0.30 2.21
N ASN A 290 13.42 -1.37 2.96
CA ASN A 290 14.72 -2.04 3.02
C ASN A 290 15.07 -2.74 1.69
N ASP A 291 14.06 -3.21 0.96
CA ASP A 291 14.25 -3.89 -0.33
C ASP A 291 14.44 -2.92 -1.50
N PHE A 292 13.65 -1.83 -1.55
CA PHE A 292 13.55 -0.95 -2.72
C PHE A 292 14.01 0.50 -2.48
N GLY A 293 14.46 0.81 -1.26
CA GLY A 293 14.98 2.12 -0.87
C GLY A 293 13.91 3.09 -0.38
N PRO A 294 14.16 4.41 -0.48
CA PRO A 294 13.20 5.43 -0.05
C PRO A 294 11.87 5.34 -0.78
N ILE A 295 10.79 5.78 -0.12
CA ILE A 295 9.45 5.70 -0.70
C ILE A 295 9.37 6.39 -2.06
N TYR A 296 10.17 7.43 -2.30
CA TYR A 296 10.25 8.13 -3.59
C TYR A 296 10.79 7.26 -4.74
N SER A 297 11.51 6.19 -4.45
CA SER A 297 12.01 5.25 -5.46
C SER A 297 10.90 4.40 -6.08
N PHE A 298 9.79 4.23 -5.38
CA PHE A 298 8.65 3.40 -5.81
C PHE A 298 7.29 4.07 -5.54
N PHE A 299 7.31 5.40 -5.39
CA PHE A 299 6.11 6.21 -5.23
C PHE A 299 5.41 6.30 -6.57
N LEU A 300 4.22 5.71 -6.70
CA LEU A 300 3.51 5.67 -7.97
C LEU A 300 2.72 6.96 -8.17
N LEU A 301 3.42 8.06 -8.42
CA LEU A 301 2.79 9.19 -9.10
C LEU A 301 2.72 8.83 -10.58
N VAL A 302 1.52 8.84 -11.16
CA VAL A 302 1.41 8.94 -12.61
C VAL A 302 2.02 10.29 -12.97
N VAL A 303 3.29 10.29 -13.39
CA VAL A 303 3.88 11.43 -14.06
C VAL A 303 3.23 11.42 -15.44
N GLN A 304 2.13 12.15 -15.60
CA GLN A 304 1.76 12.63 -16.92
C GLN A 304 2.89 13.57 -17.33
N PHE A 305 3.76 13.08 -18.21
CA PHE A 305 4.65 13.93 -18.99
C PHE A 305 3.83 14.72 -20.01
#